data_AF-K7A9N6-F1
#
_entry.id   AF-K7A9N6-F1
#
_cell.length_a   1.000
_cell.length_b   1.000
_cell.length_c   1.000
_cell.angle_alpha   90.00
_cell.angle_beta   90.00
_cell.angle_gamma   90.00
#
_symmetry.space_group_name_H-M   'P 1'
#
loop_
_entity.id
_entity.type
_entity.pdbx_description
1 polymer ?
#
loop_
_entity_poly.entity_id
_entity_poly.type
_entity_poly.pdbx_seq_one_letter_code
_entity_poly.pdbx_strand_id
1 'polypeptide(L)'
;MLDSVNTSQPDLNASTKALLSSDYELNGTINRAASEGAKFALMVAMLEQNCMHRPHLDATKEIDQIAEVTSDLNYYRSNPLSANDAYWQTCQHTSQLIYSGQLHSAQLWLAMHPEPLSQYNKPDAINEDVIANCSVNTQTRMQQAKEKVINIDETGLYDILQELEPISTQAIYNVS
;
A
#
# COMPACT_ATOMS: atom_id res chain seq x y z
N MET A 1 48.65 1.10 -17.10
CA MET A 1 47.68 2.20 -17.15
C MET A 1 46.30 1.60 -17.02
N LEU A 2 45.76 1.63 -15.80
CA LEU A 2 44.42 1.18 -15.45
C LEU A 2 43.70 2.44 -15.00
N ASP A 3 42.67 2.87 -15.72
CA ASP A 3 41.75 3.89 -15.21
C ASP A 3 40.37 3.72 -15.82
N SER A 4 39.39 4.04 -14.96
CA SER A 4 37.98 4.35 -15.25
C SER A 4 36.98 3.18 -15.16
N VAL A 5 36.72 2.75 -13.93
CA VAL A 5 35.40 2.24 -13.52
C VAL A 5 34.46 3.45 -13.40
N ASN A 6 33.44 3.49 -14.23
CA ASN A 6 32.44 4.54 -14.33
C ASN A 6 31.56 4.59 -13.06
N THR A 7 31.78 5.58 -12.20
CA THR A 7 30.92 5.93 -11.06
C THR A 7 29.79 6.87 -11.51
N SER A 8 28.61 6.33 -11.79
CA SER A 8 27.40 7.14 -11.93
C SER A 8 26.14 6.34 -11.59
N GLN A 9 25.90 6.14 -10.29
CA GLN A 9 24.56 5.96 -9.70
C GLN A 9 24.44 6.80 -8.42
N PRO A 10 24.30 8.14 -8.51
CA PRO A 10 24.16 8.99 -7.34
C PRO A 10 22.75 8.94 -6.70
N ASP A 11 21.69 8.74 -7.49
CA ASP A 11 20.31 8.99 -7.03
C ASP A 11 19.74 7.88 -6.13
N LEU A 12 20.00 6.62 -6.46
CA LEU A 12 19.62 5.48 -5.60
C LEU A 12 20.37 5.51 -4.26
N ASN A 13 21.61 5.99 -4.26
CA ASN A 13 22.44 6.11 -3.06
C ASN A 13 22.00 7.27 -2.15
N ALA A 14 21.46 8.35 -2.72
CA ALA A 14 20.91 9.47 -1.95
C ALA A 14 19.60 9.09 -1.26
N SER A 15 18.70 8.41 -1.98
CA SER A 15 17.42 7.95 -1.42
C SER A 15 17.61 6.90 -0.33
N THR A 16 18.53 5.95 -0.52
CA THR A 16 18.84 4.92 0.50
C THR A 16 19.51 5.52 1.73
N LYS A 17 20.42 6.51 1.57
CA LYS A 17 20.98 7.25 2.71
C LYS A 17 19.94 8.06 3.48
N ALA A 18 18.98 8.67 2.78
CA ALA A 18 17.89 9.41 3.43
C ALA A 18 16.99 8.47 4.25
N LEU A 19 16.66 7.29 3.70
CA LEU A 19 15.88 6.25 4.40
C LEU A 19 16.61 5.71 5.64
N LEU A 20 17.91 5.38 5.49
CA LEU A 20 18.75 4.94 6.62
C LEU A 20 18.91 6.03 7.70
N SER A 21 18.86 7.30 7.30
CA SER A 21 18.93 8.43 8.23
C SER A 21 17.60 8.66 8.97
N SER A 22 16.46 8.29 8.38
CA SER A 22 15.15 8.33 9.05
C SER A 22 14.89 7.13 9.97
N ASP A 23 15.64 6.03 9.81
CA ASP A 23 15.50 4.86 10.66
C ASP A 23 16.15 5.08 12.03
N TYR A 24 15.32 5.24 13.06
CA TYR A 24 15.76 5.50 14.44
C TYR A 24 16.61 4.36 15.05
N GLU A 25 16.46 3.13 14.54
CA GLU A 25 17.26 1.96 14.96
C GLU A 25 18.68 1.97 14.40
N LEU A 26 18.83 2.43 13.15
CA LEU A 26 20.08 2.34 12.40
C LEU A 26 20.92 3.62 12.50
N ASN A 27 20.32 4.77 12.77
CA ASN A 27 21.02 6.05 12.99
C ASN A 27 21.59 6.18 14.42
N GLY A 28 21.30 5.24 15.32
CA GLY A 28 21.81 5.27 16.70
C GLY A 28 21.20 6.38 17.57
N THR A 29 20.09 6.98 17.13
CA THR A 29 19.33 7.99 17.87
C THR A 29 18.72 7.43 19.16
N ILE A 30 18.33 6.16 19.18
CA ILE A 30 17.86 5.46 20.40
C ILE A 30 18.98 5.38 21.43
N ASN A 31 20.18 4.95 21.01
CA ASN A 31 21.35 4.84 21.89
C ASN A 31 21.73 6.21 22.47
N ARG A 32 21.59 7.28 21.67
CA ARG A 32 21.81 8.65 22.14
C ARG A 32 20.77 9.08 23.16
N ALA A 33 19.53 8.63 23.04
CA ALA A 33 18.46 8.96 23.96
C ALA A 33 18.38 8.06 25.19
N ALA A 34 19.18 6.99 25.29
CA ALA A 34 19.18 6.07 26.43
C ALA A 34 19.40 6.77 27.79
N SER A 35 20.06 7.94 27.81
CA SER A 35 20.24 8.77 29.01
C SER A 35 19.02 9.64 29.35
N GLU A 36 18.10 9.86 28.41
CA GLU A 36 16.90 10.67 28.57
C GLU A 36 15.66 9.75 28.64
N GLY A 37 15.34 9.23 29.83
CA GLY A 37 14.35 8.16 29.99
C GLY A 37 12.98 8.40 29.31
N ALA A 38 12.44 9.62 29.36
CA ALA A 38 11.17 9.94 28.69
C ALA A 38 11.28 9.93 27.15
N LYS A 39 12.38 10.45 26.62
CA LYS A 39 12.65 10.51 25.18
C LYS A 39 13.02 9.14 24.63
N PHE A 40 13.75 8.34 25.41
CA PHE A 40 13.99 6.93 25.13
C PHE A 40 12.68 6.15 25.07
N ALA A 41 11.83 6.26 26.10
CA ALA A 41 10.55 5.56 26.14
C ALA A 41 9.64 5.96 24.97
N LEU A 42 9.59 7.25 24.62
CA LEU A 42 8.85 7.74 23.45
C LEU A 42 9.42 7.17 22.15
N MET A 43 10.75 7.21 21.96
CA MET A 43 11.36 6.66 20.76
C MET A 43 11.13 5.16 20.64
N VAL A 44 11.28 4.39 21.72
CA VAL A 44 10.99 2.95 21.75
C VAL A 44 9.51 2.66 21.47
N ALA A 45 8.59 3.50 21.95
CA ALA A 45 7.16 3.38 21.64
C ALA A 45 6.82 3.74 20.17
N MET A 46 7.63 4.59 19.54
CA MET A 46 7.52 4.95 18.13
C MET A 46 8.20 3.96 17.19
N LEU A 47 9.04 3.06 17.72
CA LEU A 47 9.65 1.98 16.95
C LEU A 47 8.60 0.96 16.52
N GLU A 48 8.81 0.42 15.33
CA GLU A 48 7.82 -0.34 14.57
C GLU A 48 7.41 -1.64 15.31
N GLN A 49 6.10 -1.87 15.48
CA GLN A 49 5.57 -3.16 15.97
C GLN A 49 5.51 -4.24 14.87
N ASN A 50 5.74 -3.87 13.62
CA ASN A 50 5.58 -4.74 12.46
C ASN A 50 6.94 -5.34 12.04
N CYS A 51 7.08 -6.65 12.28
CA CYS A 51 8.30 -7.41 12.04
C CYS A 51 8.52 -7.81 10.56
N MET A 52 7.66 -7.38 9.64
CA MET A 52 7.66 -7.82 8.23
C MET A 52 8.84 -7.29 7.39
N HIS A 53 9.68 -6.39 7.93
CA HIS A 53 10.96 -5.99 7.31
C HIS A 53 12.17 -6.74 7.91
N ARG A 54 11.96 -7.69 8.82
CA ARG A 54 13.00 -8.66 9.17
C ARG A 54 13.19 -9.63 8.01
N PRO A 55 14.42 -10.11 7.74
CA PRO A 55 14.62 -11.19 6.78
C PRO A 55 13.72 -12.37 7.17
N HIS A 56 12.72 -12.63 6.33
CA HIS A 56 11.74 -13.68 6.50
C HIS A 56 12.23 -14.92 5.75
N LEU A 57 12.22 -16.08 6.40
CA LEU A 57 12.39 -17.36 5.73
C LEU A 57 11.01 -17.80 5.29
N ASP A 58 10.75 -17.86 3.98
CA ASP A 58 9.45 -18.25 3.45
C ASP A 58 9.05 -19.63 3.96
N ALA A 59 7.90 -19.71 4.64
CA ALA A 59 7.25 -21.00 4.88
C ALA A 59 6.65 -21.50 3.56
N THR A 60 6.91 -22.77 3.25
CA THR A 60 6.38 -23.46 2.07
C THR A 60 4.86 -23.29 2.01
N LYS A 61 4.34 -22.78 0.89
CA LYS A 61 2.90 -22.69 0.61
C LYS A 61 2.26 -24.07 0.77
N GLU A 62 1.55 -24.30 1.87
CA GLU A 62 0.46 -25.27 1.85
C GLU A 62 -0.70 -24.65 1.10
N ILE A 63 -1.13 -25.32 0.04
CA ILE A 63 -2.23 -24.90 -0.79
C ILE A 63 -3.50 -25.32 -0.05
N ASP A 64 -4.11 -24.41 0.70
CA ASP A 64 -5.42 -24.64 1.30
C ASP A 64 -6.49 -24.73 0.20
N GLN A 65 -6.74 -25.95 -0.27
CA GLN A 65 -7.78 -26.30 -1.26
C GLN A 65 -9.18 -26.40 -0.63
N ILE A 66 -9.57 -25.50 0.27
CA ILE A 66 -10.86 -25.55 1.00
C ILE A 66 -11.76 -24.35 0.66
N ALA A 67 -11.54 -23.67 -0.47
CA ALA A 67 -12.26 -22.42 -0.77
C ALA A 67 -13.67 -22.59 -1.36
N GLU A 68 -14.03 -23.77 -1.89
CA GLU A 68 -15.20 -23.86 -2.79
C GLU A 68 -16.46 -24.53 -2.21
N VAL A 69 -16.44 -25.06 -0.99
CA VAL A 69 -17.53 -25.93 -0.46
C VAL A 69 -18.41 -25.27 0.62
N THR A 70 -18.12 -24.04 1.07
CA THR A 70 -18.77 -23.48 2.29
C THR A 70 -19.94 -22.53 2.05
N SER A 71 -20.21 -22.09 0.81
CA SER A 71 -21.35 -21.20 0.54
C SER A 71 -22.70 -21.89 0.77
N ASP A 72 -22.79 -23.20 0.52
CA ASP A 72 -24.04 -23.96 0.59
C ASP A 72 -24.32 -24.55 1.98
N LEU A 73 -23.35 -24.52 2.91
CA LEU A 73 -23.53 -25.01 4.28
C LEU A 73 -23.94 -23.91 5.28
N ASN A 74 -23.82 -22.63 4.90
CA ASN A 74 -24.10 -21.50 5.78
C ASN A 74 -25.51 -20.95 5.51
N TYR A 75 -26.43 -21.16 6.46
CA TYR A 75 -27.78 -20.58 6.42
C TYR A 75 -27.84 -19.13 6.93
N TYR A 76 -26.70 -18.56 7.34
CA TYR A 76 -26.60 -17.17 7.78
C TYR A 76 -26.46 -16.23 6.59
N ARG A 77 -27.07 -15.05 6.67
CA ARG A 77 -26.90 -13.99 5.65
C ARG A 77 -25.45 -13.53 5.65
N SER A 78 -24.82 -13.50 4.48
CA SER A 78 -23.47 -12.96 4.31
C SER A 78 -23.52 -11.44 4.13
N ASN A 79 -22.49 -10.77 4.63
CA ASN A 79 -22.32 -9.33 4.41
C ASN A 79 -21.93 -9.07 2.95
N PRO A 80 -22.59 -8.13 2.25
CA PRO A 80 -22.18 -7.75 0.90
C PRO A 80 -20.79 -7.10 0.92
N LEU A 81 -20.04 -7.26 -0.18
CA LEU A 81 -18.68 -6.70 -0.26
C LEU A 81 -18.65 -5.20 -0.61
N SER A 82 -19.68 -4.70 -1.29
CA SER A 82 -19.82 -3.31 -1.70
C SER A 82 -21.20 -2.74 -1.36
N ALA A 83 -21.29 -1.42 -1.24
CA ALA A 83 -22.56 -0.71 -1.08
C ALA A 83 -23.30 -0.64 -2.42
N ASN A 84 -24.52 -1.18 -2.46
CA ASN A 84 -25.45 -1.07 -3.60
C ASN A 84 -26.51 0.01 -3.32
N ASP A 85 -27.28 0.43 -4.34
CA ASP A 85 -28.34 1.43 -4.19
C ASP A 85 -29.40 1.03 -3.16
N ALA A 86 -29.71 -0.26 -3.08
CA ALA A 86 -30.62 -0.83 -2.07
C ALA A 86 -30.07 -0.71 -0.63
N TYR A 87 -28.75 -0.70 -0.46
CA TYR A 87 -28.13 -0.51 0.85
C TYR A 87 -28.38 0.91 1.38
N TRP A 88 -28.32 1.93 0.53
CA TRP A 88 -28.57 3.31 0.96
C TRP A 88 -30.00 3.51 1.50
N GLN A 89 -30.99 2.85 0.89
CA GLN A 89 -32.37 2.84 1.40
C GLN A 89 -32.46 2.17 2.77
N THR A 90 -31.75 1.04 2.93
CA THR A 90 -31.68 0.29 4.20
C THR A 90 -31.03 1.13 5.29
N CYS A 91 -29.94 1.83 4.97
CA CYS A 91 -29.22 2.74 5.86
C CYS A 91 -30.10 3.91 6.32
N GLN A 92 -30.89 4.48 5.40
CA GLN A 92 -31.86 5.52 5.75
C GLN A 92 -32.91 5.02 6.74
N HIS A 93 -33.43 3.80 6.55
CA HIS A 93 -34.37 3.19 7.47
C HIS A 93 -33.74 2.93 8.85
N THR A 94 -32.52 2.40 8.89
CA THR A 94 -31.76 2.24 10.16
C THR A 94 -31.62 3.57 10.88
N SER A 95 -31.27 4.63 10.15
CA SER A 95 -31.13 5.97 10.70
C SER A 95 -32.45 6.46 11.33
N GLN A 96 -33.59 6.27 10.65
CA GLN A 96 -34.91 6.62 11.17
C GLN A 96 -35.26 5.87 12.47
N LEU A 97 -34.94 4.57 12.55
CA LEU A 97 -35.15 3.78 13.77
C LEU A 97 -34.31 4.29 14.94
N ILE A 98 -33.06 4.69 14.68
CA ILE A 98 -32.18 5.28 15.71
C ILE A 98 -32.71 6.64 16.16
N TYR A 99 -33.06 7.52 15.21
CA TYR A 99 -33.58 8.87 15.53
C TYR A 99 -34.90 8.83 16.29
N SER A 100 -35.75 7.82 16.05
CA SER A 100 -37.01 7.62 16.77
C SER A 100 -36.84 6.94 18.14
N GLY A 101 -35.61 6.63 18.56
CA GLY A 101 -35.31 6.01 19.85
C GLY A 101 -35.57 4.49 19.91
N GLN A 102 -35.87 3.86 18.77
CA GLN A 102 -36.17 2.43 18.68
C GLN A 102 -34.91 1.58 18.51
N LEU A 103 -34.00 1.66 19.48
CA LEU A 103 -32.67 1.01 19.38
C LEU A 103 -32.74 -0.52 19.22
N HIS A 104 -33.66 -1.20 19.90
CA HIS A 104 -33.83 -2.65 19.79
C HIS A 104 -34.32 -3.05 18.39
N SER A 105 -35.24 -2.27 17.81
CA SER A 105 -35.70 -2.46 16.43
C SER A 105 -34.58 -2.23 15.43
N ALA A 106 -33.74 -1.21 15.66
CA ALA A 106 -32.56 -0.94 14.83
C ALA A 106 -31.53 -2.09 14.88
N GLN A 107 -31.28 -2.65 16.06
CA GLN A 107 -30.39 -3.80 16.23
C GLN A 107 -30.90 -5.04 15.46
N LEU A 108 -32.18 -5.36 15.60
CA LEU A 108 -32.80 -6.46 14.86
C LEU A 108 -32.75 -6.19 13.34
N TRP A 109 -33.00 -4.96 12.93
CA TRP A 109 -32.95 -4.56 11.52
C TRP A 109 -31.57 -4.76 10.91
N LEU A 110 -30.50 -4.36 11.62
CA LEU A 110 -29.11 -4.57 11.22
C LEU A 110 -28.71 -6.05 11.18
N ALA A 111 -29.21 -6.85 12.13
CA ALA A 111 -28.98 -8.30 12.12
C ALA A 111 -29.65 -8.99 10.92
N MET A 112 -30.81 -8.50 10.48
CA MET A 112 -31.48 -8.99 9.29
C MET A 112 -30.84 -8.46 8.00
N HIS A 113 -30.32 -7.24 7.99
CA HIS A 113 -29.79 -6.58 6.79
C HIS A 113 -28.32 -6.20 7.03
N PRO A 114 -27.39 -7.16 6.84
CA PRO A 114 -25.99 -6.94 7.16
C PRO A 114 -25.40 -5.79 6.33
N GLU A 115 -24.56 -4.99 6.98
CA GLU A 115 -23.89 -3.86 6.32
C GLU A 115 -22.77 -4.34 5.40
N PRO A 116 -22.53 -3.62 4.29
CA PRO A 116 -21.45 -3.93 3.38
C PRO A 116 -20.09 -3.69 4.05
N LEU A 117 -19.12 -4.54 3.72
CA LEU A 117 -17.77 -4.42 4.26
C LEU A 117 -17.01 -3.20 3.73
N SER A 118 -17.38 -2.71 2.55
CA SER A 118 -16.75 -1.56 1.90
C SER A 118 -17.77 -0.81 1.06
N GLN A 119 -17.50 0.46 0.77
CA GLN A 119 -18.29 1.23 -0.19
C GLN A 119 -18.06 0.74 -1.62
N TYR A 120 -16.82 0.42 -1.99
CA TYR A 120 -16.42 0.18 -3.39
C TYR A 120 -15.85 -1.22 -3.68
N ASN A 121 -15.67 -2.07 -2.66
CA ASN A 121 -15.03 -3.40 -2.78
C ASN A 121 -13.71 -3.35 -3.57
N LYS A 122 -12.83 -2.42 -3.21
CA LYS A 122 -11.49 -2.30 -3.79
C LYS A 122 -10.48 -2.88 -2.81
N PRO A 123 -9.95 -4.09 -3.06
CA PRO A 123 -9.02 -4.74 -2.12
C PRO A 123 -7.74 -3.93 -1.91
N ASP A 124 -7.29 -3.20 -2.93
CA ASP A 124 -6.05 -2.42 -2.90
C ASP A 124 -6.25 -0.94 -2.52
N ALA A 125 -7.47 -0.54 -2.15
CA ALA A 125 -7.78 0.85 -1.84
C ALA A 125 -8.20 1.01 -0.37
N ILE A 126 -7.35 1.68 0.40
CA ILE A 126 -7.64 2.11 1.76
C ILE A 126 -8.07 3.59 1.73
N ASN A 127 -9.07 3.94 2.53
CA ASN A 127 -9.54 5.32 2.65
C ASN A 127 -8.42 6.23 3.19
N GLU A 128 -8.30 7.44 2.64
CA GLU A 128 -7.27 8.41 3.02
C GLU A 128 -7.35 8.84 4.48
N ASP A 129 -8.55 8.93 5.05
CA ASP A 129 -8.76 9.22 6.47
C ASP A 129 -8.22 8.11 7.37
N VAL A 130 -8.30 6.86 6.92
CA VAL A 130 -7.73 5.71 7.64
C VAL A 130 -6.21 5.76 7.57
N ILE A 131 -5.65 6.11 6.42
CA ILE A 131 -4.20 6.28 6.24
C ILE A 131 -3.69 7.43 7.12
N ALA A 132 -4.40 8.55 7.16
CA ALA A 132 -4.04 9.72 7.97
C ALA A 132 -4.02 9.41 9.48
N ASN A 133 -4.82 8.45 9.95
CA ASN A 133 -4.82 7.98 11.33
C ASN A 133 -3.75 6.93 11.64
N CYS A 134 -3.07 6.38 10.61
CA CYS A 134 -1.98 5.43 10.81
C CYS A 134 -0.69 6.13 11.27
N SER A 135 0.29 5.34 11.72
CA SER A 135 1.62 5.85 12.05
C SER A 135 2.30 6.50 10.84
N VAL A 136 3.21 7.45 11.09
CA VAL A 136 3.94 8.17 10.02
C VAL A 136 4.65 7.22 9.07
N ASN A 137 5.24 6.14 9.57
CA ASN A 137 5.93 5.15 8.74
C ASN A 137 4.97 4.42 7.80
N THR A 138 3.78 4.06 8.29
CA THR A 138 2.72 3.47 7.48
C THR A 138 2.26 4.44 6.38
N GLN A 139 2.08 5.72 6.72
CA GLN A 139 1.71 6.76 5.76
C GLN A 139 2.74 6.90 4.64
N THR A 140 4.02 7.06 4.99
CA THR A 140 5.12 7.20 4.03
C THR A 140 5.22 5.98 3.11
N ARG A 141 5.07 4.75 3.64
CA ARG A 141 5.09 3.53 2.82
C ARG A 141 3.90 3.42 1.87
N MET A 142 2.71 3.77 2.34
CA MET A 142 1.51 3.78 1.48
C MET A 142 1.61 4.84 0.37
N GLN A 143 2.25 5.97 0.63
CA GLN A 143 2.54 6.99 -0.39
C GLN A 143 3.57 6.49 -1.42
N GLN A 144 4.68 5.91 -0.95
CA GLN A 144 5.70 5.31 -1.84
C GLN A 144 5.16 4.15 -2.70
N ALA A 145 4.20 3.39 -2.19
CA ALA A 145 3.52 2.34 -2.96
C ALA A 145 2.66 2.92 -4.08
N LYS A 146 2.00 4.07 -3.85
CA LYS A 146 1.22 4.79 -4.87
C LYS A 146 2.10 5.39 -5.98
N GLU A 147 3.30 5.87 -5.65
CA GLU A 147 4.23 6.50 -6.60
C GLU A 147 4.79 5.53 -7.66
N LYS A 148 4.70 4.20 -7.45
CA LYS A 148 5.27 3.19 -8.36
C LYS A 148 4.42 2.91 -9.61
N VAL A 149 3.25 3.53 -9.77
CA VAL A 149 2.47 3.42 -11.00
C VAL A 149 3.10 4.34 -12.06
N ILE A 150 4.20 3.88 -12.65
CA ILE A 150 4.82 4.53 -13.81
C ILE A 150 3.90 4.26 -14.99
N ASN A 151 3.26 5.30 -15.51
CA ASN A 151 2.55 5.22 -16.78
C ASN A 151 3.60 5.16 -17.90
N ILE A 152 3.89 3.95 -18.38
CA ILE A 152 4.86 3.73 -19.46
C ILE A 152 4.12 4.00 -20.77
N ASP A 153 4.50 5.05 -21.48
CA ASP A 153 4.03 5.29 -22.85
C ASP A 153 4.84 4.43 -23.82
N GLU A 154 4.27 3.32 -24.30
CA GLU A 154 4.97 2.42 -25.23
C GLU A 154 5.14 3.03 -26.62
N THR A 155 4.50 4.16 -26.93
CA THR A 155 4.59 4.80 -28.25
C THR A 155 5.87 5.64 -28.43
N GLY A 156 6.48 6.11 -27.35
CA GLY A 156 7.73 6.89 -27.38
C GLY A 156 8.96 6.10 -27.84
N LEU A 157 8.87 4.76 -27.90
CA LEU A 157 9.94 3.91 -28.42
C LEU A 157 10.15 4.12 -29.94
N TYR A 158 9.09 4.46 -30.68
CA TYR A 158 9.19 4.75 -32.12
C TYR A 158 9.95 6.04 -32.41
N ASP A 159 9.74 7.08 -31.60
CA ASP A 159 10.42 8.36 -31.75
C ASP A 159 11.94 8.23 -31.52
N ILE A 160 12.34 7.43 -30.53
CA ILE A 160 13.75 7.11 -30.25
C ILE A 160 14.39 6.34 -31.41
N LEU A 161 13.68 5.38 -32.01
CA LEU A 161 14.20 4.62 -33.14
C LEU A 161 14.37 5.51 -34.38
N GLN A 162 13.45 6.44 -34.61
CA GLN A 162 13.51 7.36 -35.73
C GLN A 162 14.64 8.40 -35.60
N GLU A 163 14.96 8.83 -34.38
CA GLU A 163 16.14 9.68 -34.11
C GLU A 163 17.49 8.94 -34.31
N LEU A 164 17.51 7.60 -34.21
CA LEU A 164 18.73 6.79 -34.35
C LEU A 164 19.03 6.34 -35.79
N GLU A 165 18.03 6.32 -36.68
CA GLU A 165 18.21 5.99 -38.11
C GLU A 165 19.23 6.85 -38.90
N PRO A 166 19.45 8.17 -38.64
CA PRO A 166 20.39 8.98 -39.44
C PRO A 166 21.87 8.64 -39.21
N ILE A 167 22.23 7.84 -38.20
CA ILE A 167 23.63 7.51 -37.89
C ILE A 167 24.15 6.32 -38.72
N SER A 168 23.26 5.44 -39.18
CA SER A 168 23.66 4.24 -39.94
C SER A 168 23.98 4.51 -41.42
N THR A 169 23.41 5.56 -42.01
CA THR A 169 23.54 5.86 -43.45
C THR A 169 24.78 6.69 -43.80
N GLN A 170 25.40 7.38 -42.83
CA GLN A 170 26.64 8.14 -43.08
C GLN A 170 27.90 7.26 -43.12
N ALA A 171 27.84 6.02 -42.62
CA ALA A 171 28.95 5.07 -42.71
C ALA A 171 29.06 4.35 -44.07
N ILE A 172 28.05 4.43 -44.93
CA ILE A 172 27.98 3.65 -46.18
C ILE A 172 28.41 4.48 -47.41
N TYR A 173 28.41 5.81 -47.36
CA TYR A 173 28.68 6.68 -48.53
C TYR A 173 30.08 7.32 -48.58
N ASN A 174 31.05 6.88 -47.78
CA ASN A 174 32.44 7.39 -47.82
C ASN A 174 33.47 6.35 -48.29
N VAL A 175 33.12 5.51 -49.26
CA VAL A 175 34.09 4.73 -50.06
C VAL A 175 33.66 4.73 -51.51
N SER A 176 34.09 5.73 -52.28
CA SER A 176 34.39 5.72 -53.73
C SER A 176 34.94 7.08 -54.14
#